data_AF-V7C205-F1
#
_entry.id   AF-V7C205-F1
#
_cell.length_a   1.000
_cell.length_b   1.000
_cell.length_c   1.000
_cell.angle_alpha   90.00
_cell.angle_beta   90.00
_cell.angle_gamma   90.00
#
_symmetry.space_group_name_H-M   'P 1'
#
loop_
_entity.id
_entity.type
_entity.pdbx_description
1 polymer ?
#
loop_
_entity_poly.entity_id
_entity_poly.type
_entity_poly.pdbx_seq_one_letter_code
_entity_poly.pdbx_strand_id
1 'polypeptide(L)'
;ASLESIKKQIGEGISQINSAKESSNANKGTSSGFGLIIDGKSLDYSLNKNLEKSFFELAINCASVICCRSSPKQKARVTRLVKLGTGKTTLSIGDGANDVGMLQEADIGVGISGAEGMQAIMASDFAIAQFRFLERLLLVHGHWCYRRISMMICYFFYKNIAFGFTLFWFEAYASFSGQAAYNDWYMSFYNVFFTSLPVIALGVFDQDVSAKLCLKYPVLYLEGVEDTLFSWPRILGWMLNGVLSSLVIFFLTTNSVLNEALRRDGKVVDFEILGSQCMHVWCGL
;
A
#
# COMPACT_ATOMS: atom_id res chain seq x y z
N ALA A 1 8.11 -24.41 33.97
CA ALA A 1 9.26 -23.71 33.38
C ALA A 1 9.69 -22.60 34.31
N SER A 2 10.99 -22.44 34.58
CA SER A 2 11.54 -21.30 35.34
C SER A 2 12.08 -20.24 34.37
N LEU A 3 12.14 -18.98 34.82
CA LEU A 3 12.62 -17.87 33.99
C LEU A 3 14.06 -18.08 33.50
N GLU A 4 14.94 -18.63 34.34
CA GLU A 4 16.32 -18.94 33.98
C GLU A 4 16.41 -20.04 32.91
N SER A 5 15.57 -21.06 33.02
CA SER A 5 15.51 -22.14 32.03
C SER A 5 15.09 -21.61 30.67
N ILE A 6 14.11 -20.71 30.62
CA ILE A 6 13.63 -20.12 29.36
C ILE A 6 14.69 -19.19 28.76
N LYS A 7 15.34 -18.36 29.59
CA LYS A 7 16.44 -17.51 29.14
C LYS A 7 17.56 -18.33 28.51
N LYS A 8 17.93 -19.45 29.14
CA LYS A 8 18.95 -20.37 28.62
C LYS A 8 18.51 -20.99 27.28
N GLN A 9 17.27 -21.49 27.19
CA GLN A 9 16.73 -22.09 25.96
C GLN A 9 16.66 -21.10 24.80
N ILE A 10 16.25 -19.85 25.05
CA ILE A 10 16.24 -18.79 24.02
C ILE A 10 17.66 -18.52 23.54
N GLY A 11 18.62 -18.40 24.47
CA GLY A 11 20.03 -18.19 24.13
C GLY A 11 20.61 -19.32 23.29
N GLU A 12 20.37 -20.58 23.70
CA GLU A 12 20.78 -21.77 22.96
C GLU A 12 20.15 -21.82 21.56
N GLY A 13 18.87 -21.48 21.44
CA GLY A 13 18.17 -21.43 20.15
C GLY A 13 18.77 -20.38 19.20
N ILE A 14 19.09 -19.19 19.70
CA ILE A 14 19.74 -18.13 18.90
C ILE A 14 21.12 -18.61 18.42
N SER A 15 21.91 -19.22 19.31
CA SER A 15 23.23 -19.77 18.94
C SER A 15 23.12 -20.84 17.85
N GLN A 16 22.17 -21.77 17.97
CA GLN A 16 21.95 -22.82 16.96
C GLN A 16 21.58 -22.24 15.59
N ILE A 17 20.71 -21.24 15.56
CA ILE A 17 20.32 -20.56 14.32
C ILE A 17 21.53 -19.86 13.70
N ASN A 18 22.34 -19.17 14.49
CA ASN A 18 23.51 -18.45 14.00
C ASN A 18 24.57 -19.41 13.42
N SER A 19 24.87 -20.50 14.13
CA SER A 19 25.80 -21.53 13.63
C SER A 19 25.32 -22.19 12.33
N ALA A 20 24.00 -22.40 12.19
CA ALA A 20 23.43 -22.94 10.97
C ALA A 20 23.44 -21.94 9.80
N LYS A 21 23.26 -20.64 10.06
CA LYS A 21 23.40 -19.58 9.06
C LYS A 21 24.84 -19.46 8.55
N GLU A 22 25.82 -19.52 9.44
CA GLU A 22 27.25 -19.51 9.07
C GLU A 22 27.60 -20.71 8.17
N SER A 23 27.09 -21.90 8.52
CA SER A 23 27.28 -23.12 7.73
C SER A 23 26.58 -23.08 6.37
N SER A 24 25.41 -22.43 6.30
CA SER A 24 24.63 -22.27 5.06
C SER A 24 25.26 -21.25 4.10
N ASN A 25 25.95 -20.23 4.61
CA ASN A 25 26.71 -19.30 3.77
C ASN A 25 27.93 -19.97 3.11
N ALA A 26 28.48 -21.02 3.72
CA ALA A 26 29.57 -21.82 3.17
C ALA A 26 29.10 -22.84 2.11
N ASN A 27 27.89 -23.40 2.26
CA ASN A 27 27.29 -24.35 1.32
C ASN A 27 26.01 -23.77 0.70
N LYS A 28 26.12 -23.22 -0.52
CA LYS A 28 25.06 -22.59 -1.35
C LYS A 28 23.85 -23.50 -1.74
N GLY A 29 23.47 -24.48 -0.92
CA GLY A 29 22.56 -25.58 -1.33
C GLY A 29 21.23 -25.69 -0.60
N THR A 30 21.14 -25.41 0.70
CA THR A 30 19.90 -25.70 1.47
C THR A 30 19.75 -24.81 2.68
N SER A 31 18.78 -23.89 2.67
CA SER A 31 18.37 -23.16 3.87
C SER A 31 17.59 -24.09 4.79
N SER A 32 18.21 -24.59 5.85
CA SER A 32 17.52 -25.37 6.89
C SER A 32 16.61 -24.45 7.70
N GLY A 33 15.30 -24.61 7.55
CA GLY A 33 14.29 -23.85 8.30
C GLY A 33 14.15 -24.35 9.73
N PHE A 34 14.18 -23.45 10.70
CA PHE A 34 13.94 -23.77 12.11
C PHE A 34 12.47 -23.58 12.49
N GLY A 35 11.96 -24.42 13.38
CA GLY A 35 10.63 -24.29 13.98
C GLY A 35 10.72 -23.99 15.48
N LEU A 36 9.97 -23.02 15.97
CA LEU A 36 9.88 -22.69 17.40
C LEU A 36 8.52 -23.13 17.95
N ILE A 37 8.50 -23.92 19.03
CA ILE A 37 7.28 -24.30 19.73
C ILE A 37 7.35 -23.76 21.15
N ILE A 38 6.32 -23.02 21.58
CA ILE A 38 6.28 -22.40 22.90
C ILE A 38 4.93 -22.60 23.58
N ASP A 39 4.93 -23.06 24.83
CA ASP A 39 3.73 -23.20 25.66
C ASP A 39 3.33 -21.86 26.30
N GLY A 40 2.05 -21.67 26.59
CA GLY A 40 1.50 -20.42 27.13
C GLY A 40 2.16 -19.96 28.43
N LYS A 41 2.59 -20.89 29.31
CA LYS A 41 3.36 -20.53 30.51
C LYS A 41 4.76 -20.02 30.17
N SER A 42 5.43 -20.66 29.22
CA SER A 42 6.76 -20.23 28.77
C SER A 42 6.70 -18.92 27.97
N LEU A 43 5.62 -18.72 27.23
CA LEU A 43 5.35 -17.50 26.48
C LEU A 43 5.20 -16.29 27.42
N ASP A 44 4.55 -16.47 28.58
CA ASP A 44 4.41 -15.40 29.57
C ASP A 44 5.77 -14.87 30.07
N TYR A 45 6.67 -15.78 30.42
CA TYR A 45 8.03 -15.42 30.81
C TYR A 45 8.84 -14.80 29.66
N SER A 46 8.64 -15.29 28.43
CA SER A 46 9.34 -14.81 27.23
C SER A 46 8.88 -13.41 26.82
N LEU A 47 7.62 -13.07 27.08
CA LEU A 47 7.05 -11.75 26.89
C LEU A 47 7.36 -10.78 28.05
N ASN A 48 8.17 -11.14 29.04
CA ASN A 48 8.61 -10.14 30.02
C ASN A 48 9.61 -9.16 29.40
N LYS A 49 9.60 -7.89 29.85
CA LYS A 49 10.41 -6.79 29.28
C LYS A 49 11.90 -7.13 29.09
N ASN A 50 12.45 -8.02 29.93
CA ASN A 50 13.86 -8.41 29.88
C ASN A 50 14.19 -9.46 28.79
N LEU A 51 13.21 -10.27 28.38
CA LEU A 51 13.39 -11.38 27.42
C LEU A 51 12.67 -11.16 26.10
N GLU A 52 11.73 -10.21 26.04
CA GLU A 52 10.86 -9.92 24.90
C GLU A 52 11.66 -9.70 23.60
N LYS A 53 12.77 -8.95 23.69
CA LYS A 53 13.65 -8.67 22.54
C LYS A 53 14.35 -9.95 22.03
N SER A 54 14.90 -10.76 22.92
CA SER A 54 15.59 -11.99 22.57
C SER A 54 14.62 -13.06 22.03
N PHE A 55 13.42 -13.13 22.60
CA PHE A 55 12.35 -13.97 22.07
C PHE A 55 11.93 -13.53 20.67
N PHE A 56 11.76 -12.23 20.43
CA PHE A 56 11.43 -11.69 19.11
C PHE A 56 12.52 -12.02 18.07
N GLU A 57 13.80 -11.83 18.44
CA GLU A 57 14.93 -12.17 17.57
C GLU A 57 15.00 -13.66 17.24
N LEU A 58 14.72 -14.54 18.21
CA LEU A 58 14.61 -15.97 17.95
C LEU A 58 13.46 -16.26 16.97
N ALA A 59 12.27 -15.71 17.25
CA ALA A 59 11.05 -15.97 16.48
C ALA A 59 11.15 -15.50 15.01
N ILE A 60 11.72 -14.32 14.74
CA ILE A 60 11.82 -13.78 13.38
C ILE A 60 12.79 -14.57 12.49
N ASN A 61 13.71 -15.32 13.10
CA ASN A 61 14.68 -16.15 12.41
C ASN A 61 14.20 -17.60 12.21
N CYS A 62 13.06 -17.98 12.80
CA CYS A 62 12.43 -19.27 12.57
C CYS A 62 11.52 -19.21 11.32
N ALA A 63 11.47 -20.31 10.57
CA ALA A 63 10.56 -20.46 9.43
C ALA A 63 9.10 -20.69 9.89
N SER A 64 8.90 -21.23 11.09
CA SER A 64 7.58 -21.44 11.70
C SER A 64 7.63 -21.26 13.21
N VAL A 65 6.58 -20.68 13.78
CA VAL A 65 6.42 -20.49 15.22
C VAL A 65 5.04 -20.97 15.65
N ILE A 66 4.97 -21.86 16.63
CA ILE A 66 3.74 -22.46 17.15
C ILE A 66 3.60 -22.10 18.64
N CYS A 67 2.57 -21.32 18.94
CA CYS A 67 2.19 -20.99 20.32
C CYS A 67 1.08 -21.93 20.80
N CYS A 68 1.40 -22.79 21.77
CA CYS A 68 0.47 -23.75 22.34
C CYS A 68 -0.17 -23.20 23.61
N ARG A 69 -1.46 -23.49 23.84
CA ARG A 69 -2.20 -23.12 25.08
C ARG A 69 -2.08 -21.63 25.46
N SER A 70 -1.97 -20.76 24.46
CA SER A 70 -1.88 -19.32 24.66
C SER A 70 -3.23 -18.73 25.07
N SER A 71 -3.24 -17.86 26.08
CA SER A 71 -4.43 -17.09 26.45
C SER A 71 -4.75 -15.99 25.42
N PRO A 72 -6.01 -15.48 25.36
CA PRO A 72 -6.39 -14.38 24.46
C PRO A 72 -5.47 -13.15 24.55
N LYS A 73 -5.10 -12.77 25.78
CA LYS A 73 -4.18 -11.64 26.04
C LYS A 73 -2.78 -11.89 25.48
N GLN A 74 -2.31 -13.14 25.53
CA GLN A 74 -1.00 -13.49 25.00
C GLN A 74 -0.99 -13.45 23.47
N LYS A 75 -2.05 -13.93 22.80
CA LYS A 75 -2.18 -13.84 21.34
C LYS A 75 -2.06 -12.40 20.86
N ALA A 76 -2.85 -11.50 21.46
CA ALA A 76 -2.80 -10.06 21.19
C ALA A 76 -1.39 -9.46 21.38
N ARG A 77 -0.74 -9.82 22.48
CA ARG A 77 0.62 -9.31 22.80
C ARG A 77 1.68 -9.81 21.82
N VAL A 78 1.60 -11.05 21.36
CA VAL A 78 2.50 -11.59 20.32
C VAL A 78 2.29 -10.85 19.00
N THR A 79 1.04 -10.65 18.57
CA THR A 79 0.73 -9.87 17.36
C THR A 79 1.32 -8.47 17.43
N ARG A 80 1.12 -7.77 18.56
CA ARG A 80 1.68 -6.43 18.78
C ARG A 80 3.21 -6.43 18.75
N LEU A 81 3.86 -7.43 19.35
CA LEU A 81 5.32 -7.57 19.32
C LEU A 81 5.85 -7.73 17.89
N VAL A 82 5.20 -8.58 17.07
CA VAL A 82 5.60 -8.79 15.67
C VAL A 82 5.36 -7.54 14.82
N LYS A 83 4.21 -6.89 14.98
CA LYS A 83 3.86 -5.65 14.28
C LYS A 83 4.85 -4.53 14.56
N LEU A 84 5.11 -4.24 15.84
CA LEU A 84 6.04 -3.18 16.24
C LEU A 84 7.51 -3.55 15.99
N GLY A 85 7.86 -4.83 16.14
CA GLY A 85 9.24 -5.30 15.98
C GLY A 85 9.69 -5.39 14.53
N THR A 86 8.80 -5.74 13.60
CA THR A 86 9.12 -5.85 12.16
C THR A 86 8.81 -4.57 11.39
N GLY A 87 7.82 -3.78 11.83
CA GLY A 87 7.27 -2.66 11.06
C GLY A 87 6.57 -3.08 9.77
N LYS A 88 6.30 -4.38 9.59
CA LYS A 88 5.61 -4.93 8.42
C LYS A 88 4.12 -5.09 8.71
N THR A 89 3.32 -5.09 7.65
CA THR A 89 1.88 -5.34 7.73
C THR A 89 1.62 -6.74 8.29
N THR A 90 0.81 -6.80 9.34
CA THR A 90 0.41 -8.03 10.01
C THR A 90 -1.04 -8.38 9.70
N LEU A 91 -1.30 -9.65 9.40
CA LEU A 91 -2.64 -10.18 9.22
C LEU A 91 -2.91 -11.26 10.27
N SER A 92 -4.06 -11.19 10.92
CA SER A 92 -4.50 -12.20 11.88
C SER A 92 -5.85 -12.78 11.48
N ILE A 93 -6.08 -14.03 11.87
CA ILE A 93 -7.27 -14.80 11.49
C ILE A 93 -7.79 -15.51 12.73
N GLY A 94 -9.09 -15.48 12.94
CA GLY A 94 -9.72 -16.13 14.08
C GLY A 94 -11.22 -16.37 13.85
N ASP A 95 -11.77 -17.32 14.59
CA ASP A 95 -13.18 -17.73 14.52
C ASP A 95 -13.92 -17.51 15.85
N GLY A 96 -13.19 -17.46 16.97
CA GLY A 96 -13.76 -17.38 18.31
C GLY A 96 -13.54 -16.05 19.04
N ALA A 97 -14.24 -15.91 20.16
CA ALA A 97 -14.10 -14.80 21.12
C ALA A 97 -12.66 -14.60 21.62
N ASN A 98 -11.90 -15.70 21.68
CA ASN A 98 -10.52 -15.72 22.15
C ASN A 98 -9.54 -15.01 21.20
N ASP A 99 -9.94 -14.81 19.95
CA ASP A 99 -9.11 -14.21 18.92
C ASP A 99 -9.44 -12.74 18.68
N VAL A 100 -10.51 -12.20 19.28
CA VAL A 100 -10.93 -10.80 19.15
C VAL A 100 -9.77 -9.83 19.44
N GLY A 101 -9.04 -10.05 20.53
CA GLY A 101 -7.88 -9.21 20.86
C GLY A 101 -6.73 -9.34 19.86
N MET A 102 -6.55 -10.52 19.24
CA MET A 102 -5.54 -10.74 18.20
C MET A 102 -5.94 -10.10 16.86
N LEU A 103 -7.23 -10.13 16.54
CA LEU A 103 -7.83 -9.51 15.35
C LEU A 103 -7.68 -7.99 15.38
N GLN A 104 -7.97 -7.37 16.53
CA GLN A 104 -7.91 -5.92 16.70
C GLN A 104 -6.49 -5.34 16.78
N GLU A 105 -5.50 -6.13 17.18
CA GLU A 105 -4.10 -5.66 17.27
C GLU A 105 -3.36 -5.72 15.92
N ALA A 106 -3.76 -6.63 15.03
CA ALA A 106 -3.18 -6.74 13.70
C ALA A 106 -3.52 -5.52 12.83
N ASP A 107 -2.83 -5.36 11.70
CA ASP A 107 -3.20 -4.33 10.71
C ASP A 107 -4.43 -4.73 9.89
N ILE A 108 -4.62 -6.04 9.70
CA ILE A 108 -5.76 -6.62 9.00
C ILE A 108 -6.27 -7.81 9.82
N GLY A 109 -7.50 -7.70 10.32
CA GLY A 109 -8.19 -8.80 11.00
C GLY A 109 -9.16 -9.52 10.07
N VAL A 110 -9.07 -10.85 9.99
CA VAL A 110 -10.00 -11.69 9.21
C VAL A 110 -10.77 -12.65 10.12
N GLY A 111 -12.07 -12.45 10.23
CA GLY A 111 -12.98 -13.31 10.99
C GLY A 111 -13.48 -14.46 10.14
N ILE A 112 -13.41 -15.69 10.66
CA ILE A 112 -14.03 -16.86 10.05
C ILE A 112 -15.39 -17.09 10.69
N SER A 113 -16.42 -17.30 9.86
CA SER A 113 -17.76 -17.67 10.32
C SER A 113 -17.76 -19.08 10.91
N GLY A 114 -17.58 -19.18 12.23
CA GLY A 114 -17.63 -20.42 12.98
C GLY A 114 -18.98 -20.65 13.69
N ALA A 115 -19.17 -21.87 14.17
CA ALA A 115 -20.30 -22.22 15.04
C ALA A 115 -20.15 -21.65 16.47
N GLU A 116 -18.96 -21.18 16.84
CA GLU A 116 -18.62 -20.70 18.18
C GLU A 116 -19.12 -19.26 18.47
N GLY A 117 -19.71 -18.59 17.47
CA GLY A 117 -20.37 -17.29 17.63
C GLY A 117 -19.89 -16.24 16.62
N MET A 118 -20.62 -15.12 16.55
CA MET A 118 -20.33 -14.03 15.59
C MET A 118 -19.31 -13.01 16.10
N GLN A 119 -18.71 -13.22 17.28
CA GLN A 119 -17.85 -12.20 17.91
C GLN A 119 -16.58 -11.91 17.13
N ALA A 120 -15.91 -12.93 16.59
CA ALA A 120 -14.72 -12.75 15.76
C ALA A 120 -15.05 -11.99 14.46
N ILE A 121 -16.18 -12.30 13.83
CA ILE A 121 -16.66 -11.61 12.62
C ILE A 121 -16.90 -10.12 12.90
N MET A 122 -17.63 -9.82 13.99
CA MET A 122 -17.95 -8.44 14.36
C MET A 122 -16.72 -7.60 14.73
N ALA A 123 -15.65 -8.25 15.16
CA ALA A 123 -14.40 -7.60 15.55
C ALA A 123 -13.31 -7.60 14.45
N SER A 124 -13.61 -8.14 13.27
CA SER A 124 -12.68 -8.25 12.14
C SER A 124 -13.00 -7.26 11.03
N ASP A 125 -12.01 -6.91 10.21
CA ASP A 125 -12.18 -6.05 9.03
C ASP A 125 -12.85 -6.83 7.88
N PHE A 126 -12.50 -8.11 7.73
CA PHE A 126 -13.06 -8.99 6.71
C PHE A 126 -13.68 -10.24 7.32
N ALA A 127 -14.88 -10.59 6.87
CA ALA A 127 -15.57 -11.81 7.25
C ALA A 127 -15.54 -12.84 6.10
N ILE A 128 -14.99 -14.03 6.36
CA ILE A 128 -14.99 -15.14 5.40
C ILE A 128 -15.68 -16.37 5.99
N ALA A 129 -16.35 -17.16 5.15
CA ALA A 129 -17.03 -18.36 5.63
C ALA A 129 -16.08 -19.53 5.96
N GLN A 130 -14.97 -19.65 5.23
CA GLN A 130 -14.01 -20.75 5.37
C GLN A 130 -12.60 -20.26 5.09
N PHE A 131 -11.60 -20.87 5.71
CA PHE A 131 -10.18 -20.52 5.53
C PHE A 131 -9.74 -20.58 4.06
N ARG A 132 -10.29 -21.49 3.24
CA ARG A 132 -9.95 -21.58 1.80
C ARG A 132 -10.18 -20.30 1.01
N PHE A 133 -11.08 -19.42 1.47
CA PHE A 133 -11.37 -18.16 0.79
C PHE A 133 -10.33 -17.08 1.05
N LEU A 134 -9.48 -17.26 2.08
CA LEU A 134 -8.38 -16.35 2.39
C LEU A 134 -7.39 -16.25 1.21
N GLU A 135 -7.08 -17.37 0.55
CA GLU A 135 -6.19 -17.40 -0.60
C GLU A 135 -6.66 -16.44 -1.69
N ARG A 136 -7.96 -16.49 -2.03
CA ARG A 136 -8.54 -15.61 -3.03
C ARG A 136 -8.68 -14.17 -2.54
N LEU A 137 -8.94 -13.95 -1.25
CA LEU A 137 -8.97 -12.61 -0.67
C LEU A 137 -7.61 -11.92 -0.82
N LEU A 138 -6.51 -12.60 -0.47
CA LEU A 138 -5.18 -12.01 -0.53
C LEU A 138 -4.63 -11.94 -1.94
N LEU A 139 -4.54 -13.08 -2.65
CA LEU A 139 -3.83 -13.15 -3.92
C LEU A 139 -4.55 -12.42 -5.06
N VAL A 140 -5.88 -12.38 -5.04
CA VAL A 140 -6.66 -11.70 -6.09
C VAL A 140 -7.04 -10.30 -5.68
N HIS A 141 -7.79 -10.16 -4.58
CA HIS A 141 -8.32 -8.85 -4.19
C HIS A 141 -7.23 -7.96 -3.60
N GLY A 142 -6.32 -8.51 -2.79
CA GLY A 142 -5.17 -7.77 -2.27
C GLY A 142 -4.27 -7.23 -3.39
N HIS A 143 -3.91 -8.07 -4.37
CA HIS A 143 -3.11 -7.67 -5.54
C HIS A 143 -3.78 -6.53 -6.34
N TRP A 144 -5.04 -6.72 -6.73
CA TRP A 144 -5.78 -5.71 -7.49
C TRP A 144 -5.94 -4.40 -6.71
N CYS A 145 -6.36 -4.47 -5.44
CA CYS A 145 -6.56 -3.27 -4.62
C CYS A 145 -5.26 -2.49 -4.43
N TYR A 146 -4.15 -3.16 -4.13
CA TYR A 146 -2.85 -2.50 -3.99
C TYR A 146 -2.49 -1.75 -5.28
N ARG A 147 -2.48 -2.45 -6.42
CA ARG A 147 -2.13 -1.85 -7.72
C ARG A 147 -3.03 -0.68 -8.11
N ARG A 148 -4.35 -0.85 -7.96
CA ARG A 148 -5.35 0.19 -8.25
C ARG A 148 -5.13 1.44 -7.41
N ILE A 149 -4.97 1.28 -6.09
CA ILE A 149 -4.76 2.41 -5.18
C ILE A 149 -3.42 3.10 -5.49
N SER A 150 -2.34 2.35 -5.70
CA SER A 150 -1.03 2.92 -6.05
C SER A 150 -1.09 3.75 -7.32
N MET A 151 -1.69 3.23 -8.40
CA MET A 151 -1.84 3.96 -9.66
C MET A 151 -2.78 5.15 -9.52
N MET A 152 -3.90 5.00 -8.80
CA MET A 152 -4.86 6.05 -8.52
C MET A 152 -4.18 7.24 -7.83
N ILE A 153 -3.35 7.00 -6.81
CA ILE A 153 -2.61 8.06 -6.10
C ILE A 153 -1.56 8.70 -7.01
N CYS A 154 -0.77 7.91 -7.75
CA CYS A 154 0.25 8.44 -8.66
C CYS A 154 -0.37 9.35 -9.74
N TYR A 155 -1.45 8.89 -10.37
CA TYR A 155 -2.18 9.65 -11.36
C TYR A 155 -2.87 10.88 -10.75
N PHE A 156 -3.35 10.78 -9.51
CA PHE A 156 -3.89 11.92 -8.78
C PHE A 156 -2.85 13.03 -8.57
N PHE A 157 -1.62 12.69 -8.17
CA PHE A 157 -0.57 13.70 -8.06
C PHE A 157 -0.19 14.28 -9.42
N TYR A 158 0.00 13.43 -10.43
CA TYR A 158 0.29 13.84 -11.79
C TYR A 158 -0.72 14.87 -12.31
N LYS A 159 -2.02 14.55 -12.33
CA LYS A 159 -3.06 15.44 -12.90
C LYS A 159 -3.16 16.79 -12.19
N ASN A 160 -3.02 16.80 -10.85
CA ASN A 160 -3.20 18.02 -10.05
C ASN A 160 -2.00 18.95 -10.21
N ILE A 161 -0.79 18.40 -10.16
CA ILE A 161 0.44 19.17 -10.41
C ILE A 161 0.41 19.72 -11.82
N ALA A 162 0.06 18.88 -12.78
CA ALA A 162 0.16 19.26 -14.17
C ALA A 162 -0.89 20.34 -14.54
N PHE A 163 -2.08 20.32 -13.93
CA PHE A 163 -3.04 21.43 -14.00
C PHE A 163 -2.56 22.69 -13.26
N GLY A 164 -2.11 22.56 -12.01
CA GLY A 164 -1.67 23.69 -11.19
C GLY A 164 -0.45 24.42 -11.78
N PHE A 165 0.50 23.68 -12.36
CA PHE A 165 1.63 24.28 -13.05
C PHE A 165 1.22 24.93 -14.38
N THR A 166 0.22 24.43 -15.10
CA THR A 166 -0.30 25.11 -16.30
C THR A 166 -0.83 26.51 -15.97
N LEU A 167 -1.55 26.65 -14.85
CA LEU A 167 -1.96 27.95 -14.31
C LEU A 167 -0.78 28.83 -13.92
N PHE A 168 0.21 28.25 -13.25
CA PHE A 168 1.42 28.97 -12.85
C PHE A 168 2.19 29.54 -14.06
N TRP A 169 2.32 28.77 -15.15
CA TRP A 169 2.96 29.25 -16.38
C TRP A 169 2.18 30.39 -17.05
N PHE A 170 0.84 30.31 -17.04
CA PHE A 170 -0.01 31.40 -17.53
C PHE A 170 0.17 32.67 -16.72
N GLU A 171 0.13 32.60 -15.39
CA GLU A 171 0.35 33.76 -14.52
C GLU A 171 1.75 34.35 -14.72
N ALA A 172 2.78 33.50 -14.90
CA ALA A 172 4.12 33.97 -15.21
C ALA A 172 4.17 34.72 -16.56
N TYR A 173 3.45 34.26 -17.58
CA TYR A 173 3.32 34.95 -18.86
C TYR A 173 2.55 36.28 -18.72
N ALA A 174 1.52 36.33 -17.87
CA ALA A 174 0.76 37.52 -17.53
C ALA A 174 1.47 38.45 -16.52
N SER A 175 2.76 38.23 -16.22
CA SER A 175 3.54 39.01 -15.24
C SER A 175 2.92 39.04 -13.83
N PHE A 176 2.28 37.94 -13.42
CA PHE A 176 1.59 37.77 -12.13
C PHE A 176 0.51 38.83 -11.87
N SER A 177 -0.18 39.28 -12.91
CA SER A 177 -1.26 40.26 -12.78
C SER A 177 -2.51 39.70 -12.08
N GLY A 178 -2.60 38.40 -11.80
CA GLY A 178 -3.75 37.75 -11.18
C GLY A 178 -4.96 37.67 -12.11
N GLN A 179 -4.71 37.59 -13.42
CA GLN A 179 -5.78 37.46 -14.41
C GLN A 179 -6.20 35.99 -14.48
N ALA A 180 -7.51 35.73 -14.34
CA ALA A 180 -8.01 34.37 -14.38
C ALA A 180 -7.79 33.74 -15.76
N ALA A 181 -6.92 32.71 -15.82
CA ALA A 181 -6.66 31.96 -17.04
C ALA A 181 -7.89 31.15 -17.52
N TYR A 182 -8.71 30.68 -16.57
CA TYR A 182 -9.90 29.87 -16.82
C TYR A 182 -11.11 30.51 -16.14
N ASN A 183 -12.29 30.32 -16.73
CA ASN A 183 -13.56 30.68 -16.09
C ASN A 183 -13.79 29.81 -14.82
N ASP A 184 -14.41 30.38 -13.79
CA ASP A 184 -14.71 29.70 -12.51
C ASP A 184 -15.51 28.40 -12.69
N TRP A 185 -16.40 28.37 -13.69
CA TRP A 185 -17.13 27.15 -14.06
C TRP A 185 -16.17 26.06 -14.56
N TYR A 186 -15.19 26.40 -15.40
CA TYR A 186 -14.21 25.43 -15.90
C TYR A 186 -13.31 24.90 -14.78
N MET A 187 -12.87 25.75 -13.85
CA MET A 187 -12.11 25.27 -12.68
C MET A 187 -12.93 24.29 -11.82
N SER A 188 -14.21 24.59 -11.62
CA SER A 188 -15.12 23.75 -10.83
C SER A 188 -15.43 22.42 -11.52
N PHE A 189 -15.75 22.44 -12.82
CA PHE A 189 -16.02 21.24 -13.60
C PHE A 189 -14.77 20.37 -13.79
N TYR A 190 -13.57 20.96 -13.88
CA TYR A 190 -12.32 20.22 -13.98
C TYR A 190 -12.06 19.34 -12.75
N ASN A 191 -12.14 19.92 -11.55
CA ASN A 191 -11.92 19.19 -10.30
C ASN A 191 -12.97 18.09 -10.06
N VAL A 192 -14.19 18.28 -10.54
CA VAL A 192 -15.27 17.31 -10.33
C VAL A 192 -15.31 16.24 -11.42
N PHE A 193 -15.42 16.60 -12.70
CA PHE A 193 -15.69 15.63 -13.75
C PHE A 193 -14.41 15.08 -14.37
N PHE A 194 -13.51 15.96 -14.78
CA PHE A 194 -12.36 15.55 -15.59
C PHE A 194 -11.22 14.96 -14.78
N THR A 195 -11.13 15.31 -13.49
CA THR A 195 -10.07 14.79 -12.64
C THR A 195 -10.54 13.63 -11.77
N SER A 196 -11.76 13.65 -11.20
CA SER A 196 -12.18 12.59 -10.28
C SER A 196 -12.67 11.33 -11.00
N LEU A 197 -13.39 11.49 -12.11
CA LEU A 197 -14.02 10.36 -12.81
C LEU A 197 -13.02 9.42 -13.46
N PRO A 198 -11.97 9.87 -14.17
CA PRO A 198 -10.94 8.98 -14.72
C PRO A 198 -10.12 8.28 -13.62
N VAL A 199 -9.87 8.96 -12.50
CA VAL A 199 -9.18 8.39 -11.33
C VAL A 199 -10.00 7.26 -10.71
N ILE A 200 -11.30 7.45 -10.57
CA ILE A 200 -12.22 6.43 -10.07
C ILE A 200 -12.36 5.30 -11.09
N ALA A 201 -12.49 5.61 -12.38
CA ALA A 201 -12.61 4.60 -13.43
C ALA A 201 -11.36 3.70 -13.48
N LEU A 202 -10.16 4.29 -13.44
CA LEU A 202 -8.91 3.55 -13.36
C LEU A 202 -8.79 2.78 -12.04
N GLY A 203 -9.20 3.37 -10.91
CA GLY A 203 -9.20 2.70 -9.62
C GLY A 203 -10.18 1.53 -9.49
N VAL A 204 -11.27 1.49 -10.26
CA VAL A 204 -12.32 0.45 -10.15
C VAL A 204 -12.20 -0.61 -11.24
N PHE A 205 -11.96 -0.20 -12.48
CA PHE A 205 -12.03 -1.08 -13.64
C PHE A 205 -10.68 -1.63 -14.08
N ASP A 206 -9.56 -1.07 -13.60
CA ASP A 206 -8.24 -1.57 -14.00
C ASP A 206 -8.02 -3.00 -13.47
N GLN A 207 -7.73 -3.90 -14.41
CA GLN A 207 -7.43 -5.30 -14.15
C GLN A 207 -6.22 -5.64 -15.02
N ASP A 208 -5.06 -5.66 -14.39
CA ASP A 208 -3.81 -6.03 -15.04
C ASP A 208 -3.80 -7.52 -15.44
N VAL A 209 -4.30 -8.36 -14.52
CA VAL A 209 -4.20 -9.81 -14.60
C VAL A 209 -5.51 -10.46 -14.16
N SER A 210 -5.94 -11.49 -14.91
CA SER A 210 -7.14 -12.25 -14.55
C SER A 210 -7.00 -12.99 -13.21
N ALA A 211 -8.10 -13.13 -12.47
CA ALA A 211 -8.10 -13.81 -11.17
C ALA A 211 -7.53 -15.23 -11.19
N LYS A 212 -7.70 -15.96 -12.31
CA LYS A 212 -7.15 -17.32 -12.49
C LYS A 212 -5.63 -17.32 -12.50
N LEU A 213 -5.02 -16.30 -13.11
CA LEU A 213 -3.57 -16.20 -13.21
C LEU A 213 -2.95 -15.76 -11.88
N CYS A 214 -3.60 -14.85 -11.14
CA CYS A 214 -3.19 -14.47 -9.78
C CYS A 214 -3.14 -15.68 -8.84
N LEU A 215 -4.13 -16.57 -8.89
CA LEU A 215 -4.14 -17.81 -8.10
C LEU A 215 -3.08 -18.82 -8.58
N LYS A 216 -2.83 -18.89 -9.89
CA LYS A 216 -1.83 -19.82 -10.45
C LYS A 216 -0.39 -19.38 -10.13
N TYR A 217 -0.13 -18.07 -10.02
CA TYR A 217 1.20 -17.51 -9.81
C TYR A 217 1.22 -16.58 -8.59
N PRO A 218 1.34 -17.13 -7.36
CA PRO A 218 1.33 -16.33 -6.12
C PRO A 218 2.53 -15.38 -5.98
N VAL A 219 3.58 -15.58 -6.78
CA VAL A 219 4.76 -14.70 -6.87
C VAL A 219 4.36 -13.25 -7.19
N LEU A 220 3.27 -13.05 -7.93
CA LEU A 220 2.75 -11.71 -8.26
C LEU A 220 2.40 -10.89 -7.00
N TYR A 221 1.99 -11.55 -5.91
CA TYR A 221 1.64 -10.87 -4.65
C TYR A 221 2.87 -10.27 -3.94
N LEU A 222 4.09 -10.75 -4.24
CA LEU A 222 5.31 -10.24 -3.62
C LEU A 222 5.56 -8.76 -3.95
N GLU A 223 5.08 -8.28 -5.12
CA GLU A 223 5.20 -6.87 -5.51
C GLU A 223 4.58 -5.92 -4.47
N GLY A 224 3.48 -6.34 -3.84
CA GLY A 224 2.81 -5.59 -2.78
C GLY A 224 3.48 -5.72 -1.41
N VAL A 225 4.06 -6.88 -1.11
CA VAL A 225 4.80 -7.10 0.15
C VAL A 225 6.10 -6.29 0.19
N GLU A 226 6.76 -6.13 -0.95
CA GLU A 226 7.99 -5.34 -1.11
C GLU A 226 7.72 -3.84 -1.35
N ASP A 227 6.45 -3.43 -1.37
CA ASP A 227 5.98 -2.06 -1.60
C ASP A 227 6.59 -1.38 -2.86
N THR A 228 6.69 -2.15 -3.95
CA THR A 228 7.40 -1.71 -5.16
C THR A 228 6.66 -0.62 -5.94
N LEU A 229 5.32 -0.64 -5.91
CA LEU A 229 4.47 0.26 -6.70
C LEU A 229 4.18 1.59 -6.00
N PHE A 230 4.27 1.65 -4.66
CA PHE A 230 4.01 2.85 -3.88
C PHE A 230 5.29 3.42 -3.24
N SER A 231 6.35 3.50 -4.03
CA SER A 231 7.63 4.04 -3.57
C SER A 231 7.77 5.55 -3.88
N TRP A 232 8.42 6.29 -3.00
CA TRP A 232 8.70 7.72 -3.16
C TRP A 232 9.34 8.10 -4.51
N PRO A 233 10.33 7.34 -5.04
CA PRO A 233 10.93 7.66 -6.35
C PRO A 233 9.91 7.59 -7.48
N ARG A 234 8.97 6.64 -7.43
CA ARG A 234 7.91 6.53 -8.44
C ARG A 234 6.95 7.71 -8.35
N ILE A 235 6.51 8.06 -7.14
CA ILE A 235 5.64 9.23 -6.93
C ILE A 235 6.31 10.50 -7.45
N LEU A 236 7.58 10.74 -7.09
CA LEU A 236 8.37 11.87 -7.59
C LEU A 236 8.51 11.86 -9.11
N GLY A 237 8.71 10.69 -9.73
CA GLY A 237 8.74 10.54 -11.18
C GLY A 237 7.43 10.95 -11.85
N TRP A 238 6.28 10.55 -11.29
CA TRP A 238 4.96 10.99 -11.76
C TRP A 238 4.75 12.49 -11.58
N MET A 239 5.19 13.07 -10.46
CA MET A 239 5.11 14.50 -10.22
C MET A 239 5.95 15.30 -11.23
N LEU A 240 7.18 14.86 -11.49
CA LEU A 240 8.06 15.48 -12.48
C LEU A 240 7.47 15.37 -13.90
N ASN A 241 6.91 14.21 -14.25
CA ASN A 241 6.20 14.04 -15.51
C ASN A 241 5.02 15.03 -15.64
N GLY A 242 4.33 15.30 -14.53
CA GLY A 242 3.27 16.30 -14.48
C GLY A 242 3.77 17.71 -14.78
N VAL A 243 4.90 18.12 -14.19
CA VAL A 243 5.54 19.41 -14.49
C VAL A 243 5.93 19.50 -15.96
N LEU A 244 6.59 18.47 -16.51
CA LEU A 244 6.98 18.46 -17.93
C LEU A 244 5.77 18.50 -18.87
N SER A 245 4.72 17.74 -18.57
CA SER A 245 3.49 17.71 -19.37
C SER A 245 2.80 19.07 -19.35
N SER A 246 2.72 19.73 -18.19
CA SER A 246 2.18 21.10 -18.08
C SER A 246 2.96 22.11 -18.92
N LEU A 247 4.29 21.99 -18.94
CA LEU A 247 5.16 22.86 -19.71
C LEU A 247 4.93 22.65 -21.20
N VAL A 248 4.92 21.41 -21.67
CA VAL A 248 4.66 21.07 -23.08
C VAL A 248 3.28 21.56 -23.50
N ILE A 249 2.25 21.31 -22.70
CA ILE A 249 0.87 21.73 -23.02
C ILE A 249 0.80 23.26 -23.13
N PHE A 250 1.34 23.99 -22.14
CA PHE A 250 1.33 25.45 -22.15
C PHE A 250 2.10 26.05 -23.32
N PHE A 251 3.31 25.57 -23.63
CA PHE A 251 4.09 26.10 -24.74
C PHE A 251 3.49 25.74 -26.09
N LEU A 252 2.98 24.52 -26.28
CA LEU A 252 2.34 24.12 -27.54
C LEU A 252 1.08 24.94 -27.82
N THR A 253 0.23 25.15 -26.82
CA THR A 253 -1.00 25.94 -26.96
C THR A 253 -0.68 27.41 -27.22
N THR A 254 0.30 27.98 -26.49
CA THR A 254 0.76 29.35 -26.68
C THR A 254 1.32 29.56 -28.08
N ASN A 255 2.22 28.70 -28.56
CA ASN A 255 2.76 28.78 -29.93
C ASN A 255 1.68 28.63 -31.00
N SER A 256 0.69 27.76 -30.78
CA SER A 256 -0.43 27.57 -31.72
C SER A 256 -1.30 28.83 -31.82
N VAL A 257 -1.61 29.45 -30.68
CA VAL A 257 -2.42 30.68 -30.63
C VAL A 257 -1.65 31.89 -31.17
N LEU A 258 -0.34 32.00 -30.92
CA LEU A 258 0.50 33.07 -31.49
C LEU A 258 0.61 32.97 -33.01
N ASN A 259 0.66 31.76 -33.57
CA ASN A 259 0.64 31.56 -35.03
C ASN A 259 -0.72 31.90 -35.65
N GLU A 260 -1.81 31.76 -34.90
CA GLU A 260 -3.18 32.15 -35.28
C GLU A 260 -3.64 33.46 -34.60
N ALA A 261 -2.75 34.45 -34.50
CA ALA A 261 -3.04 35.73 -33.81
C ALA A 261 -4.26 36.50 -34.36
N LEU A 262 -4.68 36.18 -35.60
CA LEU A 262 -5.87 36.73 -36.26
C LEU A 262 -6.90 35.62 -36.46
N ARG A 263 -8.05 35.75 -35.80
CA ARG A 263 -9.23 34.93 -36.08
C ARG A 263 -9.64 35.14 -37.55
N ARG A 264 -10.33 34.17 -38.17
CA ARG A 264 -10.87 34.32 -39.55
C ARG A 264 -11.72 35.59 -39.77
N ASP A 265 -12.23 36.18 -38.69
CA ASP A 265 -13.01 37.43 -38.66
C ASP A 265 -12.16 38.71 -38.46
N GLY A 266 -10.82 38.61 -38.45
CA GLY A 266 -9.89 39.74 -38.29
C GLY A 266 -9.75 40.29 -36.86
N LYS A 267 -10.38 39.66 -35.86
CA LYS A 267 -10.24 40.02 -34.43
C LYS A 267 -9.05 39.31 -33.79
N VAL A 268 -8.37 39.98 -32.86
CA VAL A 268 -7.33 39.40 -32.01
C VAL A 268 -7.94 38.39 -31.03
N VAL A 269 -7.20 37.32 -30.78
CA VAL A 269 -7.58 36.24 -29.86
C VAL A 269 -7.39 36.72 -28.43
N ASP A 270 -8.45 36.63 -27.62
CA ASP A 270 -8.45 37.04 -26.22
C ASP A 270 -7.79 35.98 -25.32
N PHE A 271 -7.26 36.38 -24.16
CA PHE A 271 -6.57 35.48 -23.23
C PHE A 271 -7.45 34.33 -22.71
N GLU A 272 -8.77 34.53 -22.65
CA GLU A 272 -9.74 33.48 -22.30
C GLU A 272 -9.76 32.31 -23.30
N ILE A 273 -9.46 32.58 -24.58
CA ILE A 273 -9.42 31.56 -25.64
C ILE A 273 -8.16 30.70 -25.48
N LEU A 274 -7.04 31.28 -25.03
CA LEU A 274 -5.82 30.53 -24.71
C LEU A 274 -6.06 29.53 -23.58
N GLY A 275 -6.73 29.95 -22.50
CA GLY A 275 -7.16 29.06 -21.42
C GLY A 275 -8.06 27.94 -21.94
N SER A 276 -9.11 28.26 -22.70
CA SER A 276 -10.00 27.25 -23.28
C SER A 276 -9.25 26.21 -24.13
N GLN A 277 -8.27 26.62 -24.94
CA GLN A 277 -7.45 25.71 -25.75
C GLN A 277 -6.51 24.84 -24.92
N CYS A 278 -5.87 25.39 -23.88
CA CYS A 278 -5.09 24.62 -22.91
C CYS A 278 -5.93 23.51 -22.28
N MET A 279 -7.14 23.86 -21.84
CA MET A 279 -8.08 22.92 -21.24
C MET A 279 -8.56 21.85 -22.23
N HIS A 280 -8.76 22.20 -23.51
CA HIS A 280 -9.20 21.26 -24.53
C HIS A 280 -8.10 20.25 -24.89
N VAL A 281 -6.84 20.70 -25.03
CA VAL A 281 -5.68 19.82 -25.21
C VAL A 281 -5.48 18.94 -23.98
N TRP A 282 -5.68 19.50 -22.79
CA TRP A 282 -5.63 18.75 -21.53
C TRP A 282 -6.66 17.63 -21.47
N CYS A 283 -7.90 17.93 -21.82
CA CYS A 283 -9.02 17.00 -21.72
C CYS A 283 -8.95 15.87 -22.76
N GLY A 284 -8.21 16.09 -23.86
CA GLY A 284 -7.94 15.07 -24.87
C GLY A 284 -6.78 14.12 -24.55
N LEU A 285 -6.00 14.39 -23.50
CA LEU A 285 -4.87 13.58 -23.00
C LEU A 285 -5.26 12.72 -21.79
#